data_AF-A0A915PV50-F1
#
_entry.id   AF-A0A915PV50-F1
#
_cell.length_a   1.000
_cell.length_b   1.000
_cell.length_c   1.000
_cell.angle_alpha   90.00
_cell.angle_beta   90.00
_cell.angle_gamma   90.00
#
_symmetry.space_group_name_H-M   'P 1'
#
loop_
_entity.id
_entity.type
_entity.pdbx_description
1 polymer ?
#
loop_
_entity_poly.entity_id
_entity_poly.type
_entity_poly.pdbx_seq_one_letter_code
_entity_poly.pdbx_strand_id
1 'polypeptide(L)'
;MEGLRLLDGLEEIQFLRIQSHCSTLFLYMQHLHDTNRFLDVIVQNDGEYAASAHRLILAAYSRHLDAALTSVQDSAVITLNIDPKVTGKAIFIIYAFTKIIS
;
A
#
# COMPACT_ATOMS: atom_id res chain seq x y z
N MET A 1 -5.62 -27.04 -35.77
CA MET A 1 -5.14 -26.67 -34.42
C MET A 1 -4.88 -25.16 -34.36
N GLU A 2 -5.91 -24.32 -34.61
CA GLU A 2 -5.75 -22.85 -34.63
C GLU A 2 -6.53 -22.15 -33.50
N GLY A 3 -7.61 -22.76 -32.98
CA GLY A 3 -8.43 -22.18 -31.93
C GLY A 3 -7.76 -22.05 -30.55
N LEU A 4 -6.78 -22.90 -30.23
CA LEU A 4 -6.07 -22.86 -28.94
C LEU A 4 -5.13 -21.64 -28.82
N ARG A 5 -4.49 -21.20 -29.92
CA ARG A 5 -3.56 -20.06 -29.91
C ARG A 5 -4.26 -18.70 -29.78
N LEU A 6 -5.51 -18.60 -30.22
CA LEU A 6 -6.31 -17.39 -30.09
C LEU A 6 -6.78 -17.17 -28.65
N LEU A 7 -7.10 -18.24 -27.92
CA LEU A 7 -7.48 -18.18 -26.51
C LEU A 7 -6.29 -17.76 -25.63
N ASP A 8 -5.11 -18.34 -25.85
CA ASP A 8 -3.86 -17.92 -25.17
C ASP A 8 -3.58 -16.43 -25.42
N GLY A 9 -3.73 -15.95 -26.67
CA GLY A 9 -3.52 -14.54 -27.01
C GLY A 9 -4.53 -13.58 -26.37
N LEU A 10 -5.77 -14.01 -26.13
CA LEU A 10 -6.79 -13.19 -25.46
C LEU A 10 -6.52 -13.08 -23.95
N GLU A 11 -6.08 -14.15 -23.31
CA GLU A 11 -5.67 -14.15 -21.90
C GLU A 11 -4.43 -13.28 -21.68
N GLU A 12 -3.43 -13.35 -22.57
CA GLU A 12 -2.26 -12.46 -22.55
C GLU A 12 -2.65 -10.98 -22.68
N ILE A 13 -3.56 -10.64 -23.60
CA ILE A 13 -4.04 -9.26 -23.76
C ILE A 13 -4.75 -8.78 -22.49
N GLN A 14 -5.58 -9.62 -21.86
CA GLN A 14 -6.26 -9.28 -20.61
C GLN A 14 -5.26 -9.09 -19.48
N PHE A 15 -4.27 -9.96 -19.36
CA PHE A 15 -3.20 -9.85 -18.36
C PHE A 15 -2.41 -8.55 -18.54
N LEU A 16 -1.96 -8.23 -19.76
CA LEU A 16 -1.23 -7.00 -20.06
C LEU A 16 -2.04 -5.75 -19.74
N ARG A 17 -3.35 -5.77 -20.01
CA ARG A 17 -4.27 -4.68 -19.68
C ARG A 17 -4.37 -4.47 -18.18
N ILE A 18 -4.51 -5.55 -17.41
CA ILE A 18 -4.57 -5.50 -15.94
C ILE A 18 -3.25 -5.01 -15.37
N GLN A 19 -2.13 -5.47 -15.91
CA GLN A 19 -0.80 -5.05 -15.47
C GLN A 19 -0.62 -3.53 -15.70
N SER A 20 -0.95 -3.03 -16.89
CA SER A 20 -0.89 -1.60 -17.21
C SER A 20 -1.80 -0.76 -16.30
N HIS A 21 -3.00 -1.26 -16.02
CA HIS A 21 -3.93 -0.62 -15.09
C HIS A 21 -3.36 -0.55 -13.67
N CYS A 22 -2.83 -1.65 -13.15
CA CYS A 22 -2.21 -1.70 -11.82
C CYS A 22 -1.02 -0.74 -11.72
N SER A 23 -0.16 -0.68 -12.74
CA SER A 23 0.95 0.28 -12.78
C SER A 23 0.46 1.73 -12.77
N THR A 24 -0.55 2.05 -13.56
CA THR A 24 -1.15 3.39 -13.61
C THR A 24 -1.76 3.78 -12.26
N LEU A 25 -2.50 2.87 -11.64
CA LEU A 25 -3.09 3.08 -10.32
C LEU A 25 -2.01 3.32 -9.26
N PHE A 26 -0.95 2.52 -9.27
CA PHE A 26 0.14 2.64 -8.32
C PHE A 26 0.85 3.99 -8.43
N LEU A 27 1.17 4.42 -9.66
CA LEU A 27 1.75 5.74 -9.95
C LEU A 27 0.82 6.88 -9.49
N TYR A 28 -0.49 6.72 -9.66
CA TYR A 28 -1.45 7.73 -9.21
C TYR A 28 -1.53 7.80 -7.68
N MET A 29 -1.52 6.66 -6.98
CA MET A 29 -1.50 6.63 -5.51
C MET A 29 -0.21 7.27 -4.95
N GLN A 30 0.92 7.05 -5.63
CA GLN A 30 2.18 7.74 -5.32
C GLN A 30 2.05 9.26 -5.50
N HIS A 31 1.50 9.73 -6.63
CA HIS A 31 1.23 11.15 -6.82
C HIS A 31 0.32 11.76 -5.75
N LEU A 32 -0.72 11.04 -5.32
CA LEU A 32 -1.59 11.47 -4.23
C LEU A 32 -0.83 11.56 -2.90
N HIS A 33 0.08 10.63 -2.63
CA HIS A 33 0.94 10.69 -1.45
C HIS A 33 1.85 11.92 -1.49
N ASP A 34 2.57 12.13 -2.60
CA ASP A 34 3.53 13.23 -2.75
C ASP A 34 2.86 14.61 -2.67
N THR A 35 1.57 14.68 -3.01
CA THR A 35 0.75 15.90 -2.91
C THR A 35 -0.05 15.99 -1.61
N ASN A 36 0.21 15.12 -0.63
CA ASN A 36 -0.47 15.06 0.66
C ASN A 36 -2.00 14.94 0.56
N ARG A 37 -2.49 14.17 -0.41
CA ARG A 37 -3.93 14.00 -0.68
C ARG A 37 -4.44 12.68 -0.13
N PHE A 38 -5.56 12.77 0.58
CA PHE A 38 -6.30 11.62 1.11
C PHE A 38 -5.51 10.74 2.08
N LEU A 39 -4.48 11.30 2.73
CA LEU A 39 -3.73 10.60 3.77
C LEU A 39 -4.61 10.50 5.02
N ASP A 40 -4.96 9.27 5.38
CA ASP A 40 -5.90 8.93 6.46
C ASP A 40 -5.24 8.12 7.57
N VAL A 41 -3.93 7.89 7.48
CA VAL A 41 -3.13 7.23 8.54
C VAL A 41 -1.90 8.06 8.87
N ILE A 42 -1.67 8.29 10.17
CA ILE A 42 -0.43 8.82 10.73
C ILE A 42 0.32 7.65 11.37
N VAL A 43 1.52 7.38 10.89
CA VAL A 43 2.42 6.38 11.45
C VAL A 43 3.34 7.05 12.44
N GLN A 44 3.43 6.49 13.64
CA GLN A 44 4.34 6.92 14.69
C GLN A 44 5.31 5.80 15.07
N ASN A 45 6.50 6.17 15.53
CA ASN A 45 7.48 5.26 16.11
C ASN A 45 7.80 5.74 17.52
N ASP A 46 7.35 5.00 18.53
CA ASP A 46 7.48 5.40 19.94
C ASP A 46 6.87 6.80 20.22
N GLY A 47 5.72 7.08 19.59
CA GLY A 47 5.02 8.37 19.72
C GLY A 47 5.58 9.50 18.83
N GLU A 48 6.77 9.35 18.26
CA GLU A 48 7.34 10.31 17.31
C GLU A 48 6.73 10.11 15.91
N TYR A 49 6.48 11.20 15.19
CA TYR A 49 5.97 11.14 13.83
C TYR A 49 6.96 10.45 12.88
N ALA A 50 6.48 9.48 12.12
CA ALA A 50 7.28 8.77 11.12
C ALA A 50 6.83 9.06 9.68
N ALA A 51 5.53 8.96 9.40
CA ALA A 51 4.98 9.17 8.05
C ALA A 51 3.46 9.39 8.08
N SER A 52 2.93 9.94 6.98
CA SER A 52 1.49 9.97 6.68
C SER A 52 1.20 9.09 5.47
N ALA A 53 0.05 8.43 5.42
CA ALA A 53 -0.19 7.32 4.50
C ALA A 53 -1.66 7.12 4.14
N HIS A 54 -1.90 6.30 3.11
CA HIS A 54 -3.22 5.74 2.81
C HIS A 54 -3.41 4.38 3.51
N ARG A 55 -4.46 4.24 4.31
CA ARG A 55 -4.89 3.00 4.97
C ARG A 55 -5.00 1.83 3.99
N LEU A 56 -5.53 2.11 2.79
CA LEU A 56 -5.69 1.14 1.72
C LEU A 56 -4.35 0.53 1.27
N ILE A 57 -3.34 1.37 1.06
CA ILE A 57 -2.01 0.93 0.60
C ILE A 57 -1.32 0.10 1.69
N LEU A 58 -1.47 0.52 2.95
CA LEU A 58 -0.89 -0.20 4.07
C LEU A 58 -1.48 -1.59 4.28
N ALA A 59 -2.81 -1.68 4.26
CA ALA A 59 -3.51 -2.95 4.38
C ALA A 59 -3.16 -3.91 3.22
N ALA A 60 -3.09 -3.39 1.99
CA ALA A 60 -2.71 -4.18 0.83
C ALA A 60 -1.26 -4.70 0.89
N TYR A 61 -0.34 -3.94 1.48
CA TYR A 61 1.06 -4.32 1.57
C TYR A 61 1.34 -5.38 2.64
N SER A 62 0.64 -5.35 3.78
CA SER A 62 0.95 -6.21 4.92
C SER A 62 -0.29 -6.62 5.70
N ARG A 63 -0.48 -7.94 5.86
CA ARG A 63 -1.52 -8.52 6.72
C ARG A 63 -1.42 -8.07 8.18
N HIS A 64 -0.21 -7.74 8.66
CA HIS A 64 -0.05 -7.21 10.02
C HIS A 64 -0.57 -5.77 10.14
N LEU A 65 -0.39 -4.97 9.09
CA LEU A 65 -0.93 -3.61 9.05
C LEU A 65 -2.44 -3.64 8.85
N ASP A 66 -2.95 -4.53 7.99
CA ASP A 66 -4.39 -4.75 7.82
C ASP A 66 -5.07 -5.12 9.16
N ALA A 67 -4.51 -6.09 9.89
CA ALA A 67 -5.01 -6.47 11.21
C ALA A 67 -4.94 -5.31 12.23
N ALA A 68 -3.84 -4.56 12.24
CA ALA A 68 -3.68 -3.42 13.13
C ALA A 68 -4.71 -2.31 12.80
N LEU A 69 -4.86 -1.96 11.52
CA LEU A 69 -5.80 -0.95 11.04
C LEU A 69 -7.26 -1.34 11.28
N THR A 70 -7.59 -2.62 11.16
CA THR A 70 -8.94 -3.15 11.45
C THR A 70 -9.26 -3.13 12.96
N SER A 71 -8.24 -3.18 13.81
CA SER A 71 -8.42 -3.14 15.28
C SER A 71 -8.64 -1.74 15.84
N VAL A 72 -8.40 -0.68 15.05
CA VAL A 72 -8.60 0.70 15.48
C VAL A 72 -10.06 1.11 15.29
N GLN A 73 -10.56 1.92 16.22
CA GLN A 73 -11.89 2.54 16.07
C GLN A 73 -11.95 3.38 14.79
N ASP A 74 -13.06 3.26 14.07
CA ASP A 74 -13.24 3.98 12.81
C ASP A 74 -13.24 5.49 13.06
N SER A 75 -12.31 6.17 12.41
CA SER A 75 -12.06 7.61 12.54
C SER A 75 -11.54 8.15 11.21
N ALA A 76 -11.73 9.46 10.99
CA ALA A 76 -11.32 10.10 9.74
C ALA A 76 -9.80 10.05 9.51
N VAL A 77 -9.02 10.04 10.60
CA VAL A 77 -7.56 9.87 10.58
C VAL A 77 -7.17 8.93 11.71
N ILE A 78 -6.47 7.85 11.37
CA ILE A 78 -6.01 6.83 12.31
C ILE A 78 -4.54 7.08 12.65
N THR A 79 -4.19 6.98 13.93
CA THR A 79 -2.79 6.98 14.36
C THR A 79 -2.35 5.54 14.64
N LEU A 80 -1.37 5.06 13.88
CA LEU A 80 -0.74 3.76 14.06
C LEU A 80 0.62 3.94 14.76
N ASN A 81 0.69 3.60 16.05
CA ASN A 81 1.96 3.61 16.78
C ASN A 81 2.68 2.27 16.61
N ILE A 82 3.88 2.30 16.03
CA ILE A 82 4.72 1.13 15.85
C ILE A 82 5.62 1.00 17.07
N ASP A 83 5.48 -0.11 17.80
CA ASP A 83 6.42 -0.47 18.86
C ASP A 83 7.68 -1.12 18.23
N PRO A 84 8.85 -0.46 18.25
CA PRO A 84 10.09 -0.99 17.70
C PRO A 84 10.55 -2.30 18.37
N LYS A 85 10.15 -2.56 19.63
CA LYS A 85 10.50 -3.79 20.36
C LYS A 85 9.71 -5.00 19.87
N VAL A 86 8.47 -4.79 19.43
CA VAL A 86 7.60 -5.85 18.90
C VAL A 86 7.84 -6.07 17.40
N THR A 87 8.04 -4.99 16.64
CA THR A 87 8.26 -5.10 15.19
C THR A 87 9.69 -5.47 14.80
N GLY A 88 10.68 -5.31 15.70
CA GLY A 88 12.09 -5.63 15.46
C GLY A 88 12.75 -4.88 14.29
N LYS A 89 11.98 -4.07 13.56
CA LYS A 89 12.37 -3.39 12.32
C LYS A 89 11.51 -2.14 12.07
N ALA A 90 11.44 -1.20 13.02
CA ALA A 90 10.80 0.11 12.81
C ALA A 90 11.31 0.82 11.54
N ILE A 91 12.59 0.61 11.21
CA ILE A 91 13.23 1.06 9.98
C ILE A 91 12.62 0.40 8.72
N PHE A 92 12.21 -0.88 8.73
CA PHE A 92 11.69 -1.54 7.54
C PHE A 92 10.31 -1.05 7.11
N ILE A 93 9.46 -0.63 8.04
CA ILE A 93 8.14 -0.09 7.69
C ILE A 93 8.33 1.28 7.04
N ILE A 94 9.15 2.15 7.64
CA ILE A 94 9.51 3.46 7.08
C ILE A 94 10.27 3.32 5.74
N TYR A 95 11.16 2.34 5.61
CA TYR A 95 11.85 2.04 4.34
C TYR A 95 10.94 1.36 3.30
N ALA A 96 9.97 0.55 3.73
CA ALA A 96 8.96 0.00 2.84
C ALA A 96 8.06 1.13 2.35
N PHE A 97 7.72 2.10 3.20
CA PHE A 97 7.04 3.32 2.81
C PHE A 97 7.81 4.08 1.74
N THR A 98 9.09 4.38 1.97
CA THR A 98 9.88 5.08 0.95
C THR A 98 9.97 4.27 -0.33
N LYS A 99 10.15 2.94 -0.29
CA LYS A 99 10.26 2.10 -1.50
C LYS A 99 8.94 1.74 -2.20
N ILE A 100 7.80 1.75 -1.51
CA ILE A 100 6.47 1.57 -2.12
C ILE A 100 6.06 2.87 -2.83
N ILE A 101 6.65 4.00 -2.46
CA ILE A 101 6.23 5.33 -2.92
C ILE A 101 7.37 6.07 -3.65
N SER A 102 8.51 5.43 -3.92
CA SER A 102 9.64 5.97 -4.70
C SER A 102 9.97 5.10 -5.89
#